data_AF-A0A7V9B6P8-F1
#
_entry.id   AF-A0A7V9B6P8-F1
#
_cell.length_a   1.000
_cell.length_b   1.000
_cell.length_c   1.000
_cell.angle_alpha   90.00
_cell.angle_beta   90.00
_cell.angle_gamma   90.00
#
_symmetry.space_group_name_H-M   'P 1'
#
loop_
_entity.id
_entity.type
_entity.pdbx_description
1 polymer ?
#
loop_
_entity_poly.entity_id
_entity_poly.type
_entity_poly.pdbx_seq_one_letter_code
_entity_poly.pdbx_strand_id
1 'polypeptide(L)'
;AAETAKTLAQAIKGGDIPRSIPSVQRDWDETGIPILPSQTTPETLVCPDEGVSIADIIDAIELGATTVNDVKWRTRAAMAECQGRDCLWTIRALLAAHHRSHATPMTARPPATGIVLRDMAALARH
;
A
#
# COMPACT_ATOMS: atom_id res chain seq x y z
N ALA A 1 2.03 27.69 7.61
CA ALA A 1 2.83 26.89 8.56
C ALA A 1 2.60 27.34 10.02
N ALA A 2 2.93 28.58 10.40
CA ALA A 2 2.86 29.03 11.80
C ALA A 2 1.43 29.23 12.35
N GLU A 3 0.48 29.64 11.50
CA GLU A 3 -0.91 29.91 11.89
C GLU A 3 -1.70 28.61 12.08
N THR A 4 -1.50 27.65 11.18
CA THR A 4 -2.07 26.31 11.21
C THR A 4 -1.67 25.53 12.47
N ALA A 5 -0.41 25.68 12.91
CA ALA A 5 0.09 25.05 14.14
C ALA A 5 -0.55 25.65 15.40
N LYS A 6 -0.85 26.95 15.41
CA LYS A 6 -1.54 27.63 16.52
C LYS A 6 -3.00 27.21 16.62
N THR A 7 -3.69 27.08 15.49
CA THR A 7 -5.09 26.62 15.44
C THR A 7 -5.23 25.17 15.96
N LEU A 8 -4.25 24.32 15.65
CA LEU A 8 -4.23 22.92 16.10
C LEU A 8 -3.98 22.79 17.61
N ALA A 9 -3.07 23.60 18.16
CA ALA A 9 -2.80 23.63 19.60
C ALA A 9 -4.00 24.14 20.43
N GLN A 10 -4.80 25.05 19.88
CA GLN A 10 -6.04 25.52 20.51
C GLN A 10 -7.16 24.47 20.48
N ALA A 11 -7.26 23.67 19.41
CA ALA A 11 -8.25 22.60 19.31
C ALA A 11 -8.00 21.44 20.31
N ILE A 12 -6.74 21.10 20.58
CA ILE A 12 -6.35 20.03 21.52
C ILE A 12 -6.71 20.38 22.97
N LYS A 13 -6.77 21.66 23.33
CA LYS A 13 -7.06 22.15 24.69
C LYS A 13 -8.53 22.01 25.10
N GLY A 14 -9.43 21.71 24.15
CA GLY A 14 -10.89 21.69 24.33
C GLY A 14 -11.51 20.32 24.65
N GLY A 15 -10.75 19.23 24.65
CA GLY A 15 -11.23 17.94 25.17
C GLY A 15 -12.27 17.20 24.32
N ASP A 16 -12.35 17.44 23.01
CA ASP A 16 -13.06 16.54 22.09
C ASP A 16 -12.05 15.77 21.25
N ILE A 17 -11.90 14.47 21.52
CA ILE A 17 -11.19 13.54 20.62
C ILE A 17 -12.06 13.40 19.37
N PRO A 18 -11.61 13.83 18.18
CA PRO A 18 -12.42 13.68 16.96
C PRO A 18 -12.66 12.19 16.70
N ARG A 19 -13.94 11.79 16.62
CA ARG A 19 -14.39 10.40 16.35
C ARG A 19 -13.93 9.83 15.01
N SER A 20 -13.35 10.65 14.14
CA SER A 20 -12.54 10.17 13.03
C SER A 20 -11.08 10.48 13.33
N ILE A 21 -10.27 9.45 13.53
CA ILE A 21 -8.83 9.55 13.20
C ILE A 21 -8.82 10.16 11.80
N PRO A 22 -8.20 11.34 11.57
CA PRO A 22 -8.09 11.86 10.23
C PRO A 22 -7.44 10.75 9.45
N SER A 23 -8.14 10.20 8.45
CA SER A 23 -7.57 9.28 7.48
C SER A 23 -6.22 9.88 7.12
N VAL A 24 -5.14 9.24 7.57
CA VAL A 24 -3.76 9.72 7.50
C VAL A 24 -3.66 10.57 6.25
N GLN A 25 -3.40 11.87 6.41
CA GLN A 25 -3.23 12.77 5.27
C GLN A 25 -2.35 12.01 4.29
N ARG A 26 -2.95 11.61 3.17
CA ARG A 26 -2.25 10.89 2.13
C ARG A 26 -1.38 11.96 1.53
N ASP A 27 -0.16 12.06 2.03
CA ASP A 27 0.81 13.03 1.55
C ASP A 27 1.18 12.58 0.14
N TRP A 28 0.47 13.12 -0.85
CA TRP A 28 0.85 13.06 -2.25
C TRP A 28 1.71 14.29 -2.51
N ASP A 29 2.89 14.13 -3.12
CA ASP A 29 3.67 15.28 -3.54
C ASP A 29 2.98 16.02 -4.70
N GLU A 30 3.55 17.15 -5.12
CA GLU A 30 3.06 17.96 -6.24
C GLU A 30 2.94 17.20 -7.57
N THR A 31 3.53 16.00 -7.66
CA THR A 31 3.49 15.12 -8.84
C THR A 31 2.49 13.97 -8.72
N GLY A 32 1.80 13.84 -7.60
CA GLY A 32 0.84 12.77 -7.35
C GLY A 32 1.48 11.43 -6.96
N ILE A 33 2.76 11.45 -6.59
CA ILE A 33 3.47 10.31 -6.00
C ILE A 33 3.15 10.30 -4.50
N PRO A 34 2.74 9.17 -3.90
CA PRO A 34 2.62 9.14 -2.46
C PRO A 34 4.02 9.23 -1.86
N ILE A 35 4.17 10.22 -1.01
CA ILE A 35 5.35 10.45 -0.21
C ILE A 35 5.41 9.27 0.76
N LEU A 36 6.29 8.31 0.46
CA LEU A 36 6.73 7.40 1.50
C LEU A 36 7.35 8.26 2.60
N PRO A 37 7.03 8.01 3.88
CA PRO A 37 7.46 8.88 4.96
C PRO A 37 8.97 9.12 4.84
N SER A 38 9.45 10.33 5.13
CA SER A 38 10.86 10.72 5.00
C SER A 38 11.86 9.83 5.77
N GLN A 39 11.34 8.88 6.55
CA GLN A 39 12.05 7.87 7.33
C GLN A 39 12.16 6.51 6.63
N THR A 40 11.66 6.35 5.40
CA THR A 40 11.81 5.09 4.65
C THR A 40 13.21 4.98 4.08
N THR A 41 13.85 3.85 4.34
CA THR A 41 15.14 3.45 3.77
C THR A 41 14.94 2.39 2.69
N PRO A 42 15.92 2.14 1.80
CA PRO A 42 15.83 1.07 0.79
C PRO A 42 15.48 -0.31 1.38
N GLU A 43 15.91 -0.60 2.61
CA GLU A 43 15.66 -1.85 3.33
C GLU A 43 14.25 -1.92 3.95
N THR A 44 13.48 -0.83 3.90
CA THR A 44 12.14 -0.81 4.51
C THR A 44 11.23 -1.78 3.76
N LEU A 45 10.57 -2.67 4.51
CA LEU A 45 9.69 -3.68 3.94
C LEU A 45 8.41 -3.04 3.41
N VAL A 46 8.18 -3.22 2.10
CA VAL A 46 6.92 -2.89 1.43
C VAL A 46 5.92 -4.03 1.56
N CYS A 47 6.39 -5.28 1.46
CA CYS A 47 5.57 -6.47 1.70
C CYS A 47 6.20 -7.29 2.84
N PRO A 48 5.79 -7.06 4.09
CA PRO A 48 6.35 -7.76 5.25
C PRO A 48 6.20 -9.29 5.15
N ASP A 49 5.07 -9.77 4.65
CA ASP A 49 4.76 -11.20 4.59
C ASP A 49 5.67 -12.00 3.64
N GLU A 50 6.14 -11.36 2.57
CA GLU A 50 7.06 -11.97 1.60
C GLU A 50 8.49 -11.43 1.77
N GLY A 51 8.74 -10.58 2.77
CA GLY A 51 10.05 -9.99 3.03
C GLY A 51 10.58 -9.07 1.92
N VAL A 52 9.69 -8.40 1.18
CA VAL A 52 10.08 -7.56 0.03
C VAL A 52 10.28 -6.11 0.47
N SER A 53 11.46 -5.57 0.21
CA SER A 53 11.88 -4.21 0.54
C SER A 53 11.55 -3.17 -0.55
N ILE A 54 11.73 -1.88 -0.24
CA ILE A 54 11.65 -0.81 -1.25
C ILE A 54 12.67 -1.05 -2.36
N ALA A 55 13.91 -1.41 -1.99
CA ALA A 55 14.98 -1.70 -2.95
C ALA A 55 14.56 -2.79 -3.94
N ASP A 56 13.99 -3.90 -3.47
CA ASP A 56 13.56 -5.00 -4.35
C ASP A 56 12.49 -4.57 -5.36
N ILE A 57 11.58 -3.68 -4.95
CA ILE A 57 10.55 -3.15 -5.85
C ILE A 57 11.18 -2.20 -6.88
N ILE A 58 12.11 -1.34 -6.46
CA ILE A 58 12.84 -0.44 -7.37
C ILE A 58 13.66 -1.25 -8.37
N ASP A 59 14.43 -2.24 -7.91
CA ASP A 59 15.20 -3.15 -8.77
C ASP A 59 14.31 -3.85 -9.79
N ALA A 60 13.12 -4.32 -9.38
CA ALA A 60 12.17 -4.93 -10.30
C ALA A 60 11.68 -3.95 -11.38
N ILE A 61 11.46 -2.68 -11.01
CA ILE A 61 11.06 -1.60 -11.93
C ILE A 61 12.19 -1.27 -12.90
N GLU A 62 13.43 -1.15 -12.42
CA GLU A 62 14.63 -0.89 -13.24
C GLU A 62 14.90 -2.06 -14.21
N LEU A 63 14.58 -3.30 -13.81
CA LEU A 63 14.59 -4.49 -14.67
C LEU A 63 13.36 -4.58 -15.61
N GLY A 64 12.62 -3.48 -15.78
CA GLY A 64 11.56 -3.33 -16.77
C GLY A 64 10.16 -3.74 -16.30
N ALA A 65 9.90 -3.81 -15.00
CA ALA A 65 8.52 -3.99 -14.53
C ALA A 65 7.68 -2.72 -14.80
N THR A 66 6.59 -2.88 -15.54
CA THR A 66 5.67 -1.77 -15.89
C THR A 66 4.30 -1.93 -15.23
N THR A 67 3.98 -3.14 -14.77
CA THR A 67 2.72 -3.46 -14.12
C THR A 67 2.93 -4.06 -12.73
N VAL A 68 1.88 -4.05 -11.90
CA VAL A 68 1.89 -4.73 -10.61
C VAL A 68 2.16 -6.24 -10.79
N ASN A 69 1.66 -6.85 -11.86
CA ASN A 69 1.90 -8.26 -12.13
C ASN A 69 3.37 -8.55 -12.45
N ASP A 70 4.07 -7.62 -13.11
CA ASP A 70 5.51 -7.76 -13.39
C ASP A 70 6.33 -7.75 -12.11
N VAL A 71 6.00 -6.84 -11.18
CA VAL A 71 6.63 -6.75 -9.87
C VAL A 71 6.35 -8.03 -9.08
N LYS A 72 5.09 -8.45 -9.01
CA LYS A 72 4.65 -9.70 -8.35
C LYS A 72 5.38 -10.93 -8.87
N TRP A 73 5.58 -11.05 -10.18
CA TRP A 73 6.33 -12.16 -10.77
C TRP A 73 7.81 -12.16 -10.37
N ARG A 74 8.41 -10.98 -10.20
CA ARG A 74 9.83 -10.83 -9.86
C ARG A 74 10.11 -10.95 -8.37
N THR A 75 9.22 -10.42 -7.52
CA THR A 75 9.48 -10.26 -6.08
C THR A 75 8.54 -11.07 -5.19
N ARG A 76 7.50 -11.69 -5.75
CA ARG A 76 6.40 -12.35 -5.00
C ARG A 76 5.56 -11.42 -4.12
N ALA A 77 5.79 -10.10 -4.15
CA ALA A 77 4.96 -9.17 -3.41
C ALA A 77 3.47 -9.36 -3.74
N ALA A 78 2.62 -9.27 -2.73
CA ALA A 78 1.18 -9.55 -2.78
C ALA A 78 0.76 -11.01 -3.04
N MET A 79 1.66 -11.99 -2.88
CA MET A 79 1.33 -13.42 -3.00
C MET A 79 1.04 -14.13 -1.67
N ALA A 80 1.29 -13.46 -0.53
CA ALA A 80 0.95 -13.98 0.79
C ALA A 80 -0.56 -13.98 1.07
N GLU A 81 -0.96 -14.45 2.25
CA GLU A 81 -2.36 -14.50 2.70
C GLU A 81 -3.06 -13.13 2.69
N CYS A 82 -2.30 -12.04 2.84
CA CYS A 82 -2.82 -10.68 2.76
C CYS A 82 -3.31 -10.28 1.35
N GLN A 83 -2.89 -11.02 0.31
CA GLN A 83 -3.23 -10.79 -1.11
C GLN A 83 -2.99 -9.34 -1.55
N GLY A 84 -1.93 -8.72 -1.03
CA GLY A 84 -1.54 -7.35 -1.38
C GLY A 84 -2.34 -6.26 -0.68
N ARG A 85 -3.12 -6.57 0.37
CA ARG A 85 -3.88 -5.58 1.15
C ARG A 85 -3.03 -4.37 1.54
N ASP A 86 -1.80 -4.62 2.02
CA ASP A 86 -0.96 -3.57 2.58
C ASP A 86 0.05 -3.02 1.56
N CYS A 87 0.62 -3.88 0.71
CA CYS A 87 1.72 -3.50 -0.19
C CYS A 87 1.25 -2.95 -1.55
N LEU A 88 0.03 -3.24 -2.00
CA LEU A 88 -0.40 -2.98 -3.38
C LEU A 88 -0.41 -1.48 -3.72
N TRP A 89 -0.87 -0.63 -2.80
CA TRP A 89 -0.92 0.81 -3.01
C TRP A 89 0.49 1.41 -3.16
N THR A 90 1.43 0.97 -2.33
CA THR A 90 2.83 1.37 -2.40
C THR A 90 3.51 0.92 -3.68
N ILE A 91 3.28 -0.32 -4.12
CA ILE A 91 3.85 -0.82 -5.38
C ILE A 91 3.32 -0.01 -6.58
N ARG A 92 2.01 0.23 -6.62
CA ARG A 92 1.38 1.02 -7.70
C ARG A 92 1.90 2.44 -7.75
N ALA A 93 2.14 3.02 -6.58
CA ALA A 93 2.72 4.32 -6.44
C ALA A 93 4.15 4.42 -6.96
N LEU A 94 5.01 3.48 -6.57
CA LEU A 94 6.40 3.43 -7.04
C LEU A 94 6.46 3.24 -8.56
N LEU A 95 5.61 2.37 -9.12
CA LEU A 95 5.46 2.22 -10.57
C LEU A 95 4.99 3.53 -11.23
N ALA A 96 3.99 4.20 -10.64
CA ALA A 96 3.46 5.43 -11.21
C ALA A 96 4.44 6.60 -11.14
N ALA A 97 5.22 6.68 -10.07
CA ALA A 97 6.32 7.61 -9.91
C ALA A 97 7.38 7.43 -10.99
N HIS A 98 7.83 6.19 -11.17
CA HIS A 98 8.90 5.87 -12.10
C HIS A 98 8.47 6.06 -13.57
N HIS A 99 7.29 5.55 -13.94
CA HIS A 99 6.81 5.56 -15.33
C HIS A 99 5.96 6.78 -15.69
N ARG A 100 5.71 7.69 -14.73
CA ARG A 100 4.81 8.86 -14.88
C ARG A 100 3.45 8.49 -15.49
N SER A 101 2.94 7.31 -15.14
CA SER A 101 1.73 6.73 -15.71
C SER A 101 1.01 5.84 -14.69
N HIS A 102 -0.30 5.63 -14.85
CA HIS A 102 -1.03 4.81 -13.90
C HIS A 102 -0.67 3.33 -14.05
N ALA A 103 -0.22 2.72 -12.95
CA ALA A 103 -0.04 1.28 -12.88
C ALA A 103 -1.40 0.55 -12.82
N THR A 104 -1.63 -0.34 -13.78
CA THR A 104 -2.80 -1.23 -13.81
C THR A 104 -2.84 -2.09 -12.55
N PRO A 105 -3.99 -2.15 -11.83
CA PRO A 105 -4.12 -3.02 -10.67
C PRO A 105 -4.02 -4.49 -11.06
N MET A 106 -3.61 -5.33 -10.11
CA MET A 106 -3.75 -6.78 -10.31
C MET A 106 -5.23 -7.19 -10.33
N THR A 107 -5.53 -8.26 -11.05
CA THR A 107 -6.88 -8.83 -11.08
C THR A 107 -7.19 -9.49 -9.73
N ALA A 108 -8.20 -8.98 -9.02
CA ALA A 108 -8.73 -9.63 -7.83
C ALA A 108 -9.35 -10.98 -8.23
N ARG A 109 -9.07 -12.03 -7.44
CA ARG A 109 -9.61 -13.38 -7.64
C ARG A 109 -10.31 -13.83 -6.36
N PRO A 110 -11.49 -14.47 -6.44
CA PRO A 110 -12.09 -15.09 -5.27
C PRO A 110 -11.23 -16.24 -4.71
N PRO A 111 -11.29 -16.50 -3.40
CA PRO A 111 -12.01 -15.72 -2.38
C PRO A 111 -11.24 -14.43 -1.99
N ALA A 112 -11.97 -13.39 -1.55
CA ALA A 112 -11.36 -12.10 -1.18
C ALA A 112 -10.42 -12.20 0.05
N THR A 113 -10.59 -13.22 0.88
CA THR A 113 -9.71 -13.61 1.98
C THR A 113 -9.69 -15.14 2.07
N GLY A 114 -8.69 -15.69 2.76
CA GLY A 114 -8.61 -17.14 2.99
C GLY A 114 -9.85 -17.65 3.73
N ILE A 115 -10.46 -18.72 3.20
CA ILE A 115 -11.58 -19.44 3.82
C ILE A 115 -11.20 -20.90 3.97
N VAL A 116 -11.67 -21.55 5.03
CA VAL A 116 -11.33 -22.95 5.28
C VAL A 116 -12.09 -23.83 4.29
N LEU A 117 -11.41 -24.82 3.71
CA LEU A 117 -11.99 -25.72 2.70
C LEU A 117 -13.26 -26.43 3.21
N ARG A 118 -13.31 -26.75 4.52
CA ARG A 118 -14.48 -27.33 5.17
C ARG A 118 -15.73 -26.46 5.06
N ASP A 119 -15.56 -25.14 5.21
CA ASP A 119 -16.68 -24.19 5.19
C ASP A 119 -17.23 -24.06 3.76
N MET A 120 -16.34 -24.02 2.77
CA MET A 120 -16.72 -24.10 1.35
C MET A 120 -17.50 -25.38 1.03
N ALA A 121 -17.01 -26.53 1.52
CA ALA A 121 -17.70 -27.80 1.32
C ALA A 121 -19.05 -27.86 2.04
N ALA A 122 -19.23 -27.12 3.14
CA ALA A 122 -20.51 -27.01 3.83
C ALA A 122 -21.52 -26.16 3.05
N LEU A 123 -21.08 -25.08 2.42
CA LEU A 123 -21.92 -24.22 1.59
C LEU A 123 -22.39 -24.91 0.30
N ALA A 124 -21.58 -25.80 -0.29
CA ALA A 124 -21.92 -26.49 -1.54
C ALA A 124 -22.97 -27.62 -1.41
N ARG A 125 -23.37 -27.99 -0.18
CA ARG A 125 -24.35 -29.05 0.08
C ARG A 125 -25.81 -28.55 0.16
N HIS A 126 -26.01 -27.26 -0.06
CA HIS A 126 -27.31 -26.59 -0.12
C HIS A 126 -27.47 -25.90 -1.48
#